data_AF-M3C9Y2-F1
#
_entry.id   AF-M3C9Y2-F1
#
_cell.length_a   1.000
_cell.length_b   1.000
_cell.length_c   1.000
_cell.angle_alpha   90.00
_cell.angle_beta   90.00
_cell.angle_gamma   90.00
#
_symmetry.space_group_name_H-M   'P 1'
#
loop_
_entity.id
_entity.type
_entity.pdbx_description
1 polymer ?
#
loop_
_entity_poly.entity_id
_entity_poly.type
_entity_poly.pdbx_seq_one_letter_code
_entity_poly.pdbx_strand_id
1 'polypeptide(L)' 'GIILDKAIVDITIYKFTSGLRYIAVLRVKTVKTLIFKKLFDFSLFTTSLRSIGIVRKADINRR' A
#
# COMPACT_ATOMS: atom_id res chain seq x y z
N GLY A 1 -8.75 -4.17 -10.45
CA GLY A 1 -8.63 -3.38 -9.20
C GLY A 1 -9.06 -1.93 -9.44
N ILE A 2 -9.09 -1.07 -8.41
CA ILE A 2 -9.30 0.39 -8.60
C ILE A 2 -7.97 1.12 -8.84
N ILE A 3 -8.00 2.23 -9.57
CA ILE A 3 -6.85 3.12 -9.74
C ILE A 3 -7.31 4.53 -9.37
N LEU A 4 -6.53 5.21 -8.54
CA LEU A 4 -6.82 6.54 -8.03
C LEU A 4 -5.82 7.54 -8.61
N ASP A 5 -6.31 8.67 -9.12
CA ASP A 5 -5.46 9.77 -9.59
C ASP A 5 -4.78 10.49 -8.42
N LYS A 6 -5.50 10.65 -7.30
CA LYS A 6 -5.02 11.27 -6.06
C LYS A 6 -5.70 10.61 -4.85
N ALA A 7 -4.97 10.43 -3.76
CA ALA A 7 -5.56 9.91 -2.51
C ALA A 7 -4.82 10.39 -1.26
N ILE A 8 -5.58 10.50 -0.16
CA ILE A 8 -5.04 10.62 1.19
C ILE A 8 -5.15 9.24 1.84
N VAL A 9 -4.02 8.63 2.20
CA VAL A 9 -3.94 7.25 2.70
C VAL A 9 -3.50 7.26 4.17
N ASP A 10 -4.23 6.54 5.03
CA ASP A 10 -3.80 6.26 6.40
C ASP A 10 -3.29 4.83 6.51
N ILE A 11 -1.96 4.69 6.64
CA ILE A 11 -1.29 3.39 6.80
C ILE A 11 -1.08 2.99 8.26
N THR A 12 -1.39 3.87 9.22
CA THR A 12 -1.08 3.70 10.65
C THR A 12 -2.12 2.88 11.40
N ILE A 13 -3.23 2.54 10.74
CA ILE A 13 -4.29 1.74 11.35
C ILE A 13 -3.73 0.33 11.60
N TYR A 14 -3.60 -0.03 12.89
CA TYR A 14 -3.01 -1.29 13.37
C TYR A 14 -3.75 -2.54 12.87
N LYS A 15 -5.01 -2.40 12.48
CA LYS A 15 -5.83 -3.51 11.95
C LYS A 15 -5.41 -3.97 10.55
N PHE A 16 -4.58 -3.23 9.84
CA PHE A 16 -4.16 -3.62 8.49
C PHE A 16 -2.89 -4.47 8.50
N THR A 17 -2.99 -5.65 7.88
CA THR A 17 -1.81 -6.42 7.50
C THR A 17 -0.96 -5.60 6.51
N SER A 18 0.35 -5.80 6.54
CA SER A 18 1.30 -5.10 5.65
C SER A 18 0.97 -5.22 4.16
N GLY A 19 0.41 -6.36 3.75
CA GLY A 19 -0.08 -6.56 2.39
C GLY A 19 -1.18 -5.56 1.99
N LEU A 20 -2.10 -5.22 2.92
CA LEU A 20 -3.15 -4.24 2.66
C LEU A 20 -2.60 -2.82 2.60
N ARG A 21 -1.62 -2.48 3.45
CA ARG A 21 -0.90 -1.19 3.38
C ARG A 21 -0.21 -1.02 2.03
N TYR A 22 0.49 -2.07 1.58
CA TYR A 22 1.12 -2.09 0.26
C TYR A 22 0.11 -1.89 -0.86
N ILE A 23 -1.00 -2.65 -0.85
CA ILE A 23 -2.04 -2.53 -1.86
C ILE A 23 -2.60 -1.11 -1.89
N ALA A 24 -2.91 -0.51 -0.74
CA ALA A 24 -3.50 0.83 -0.65
C ALA A 24 -2.59 1.89 -1.30
N VAL A 25 -1.29 1.87 -1.02
CA VAL A 25 -0.30 2.76 -1.64
C VAL A 25 -0.24 2.55 -3.15
N LEU A 26 -0.29 1.29 -3.60
CA LEU A 26 -0.16 0.92 -5.01
C LEU A 26 -1.40 1.25 -5.87
N ARG A 27 -2.51 1.71 -5.26
CA ARG A 27 -3.69 2.19 -6.01
C ARG A 27 -3.53 3.60 -6.57
N VAL A 28 -2.58 4.39 -6.05
CA VAL A 28 -2.35 5.76 -6.52
C VAL A 28 -1.37 5.73 -7.70
N LYS A 29 -1.71 6.39 -8.80
CA LYS A 29 -0.90 6.38 -10.04
C LYS A 29 0.51 6.92 -9.84
N THR A 30 0.67 7.98 -9.03
CA THR A 30 1.95 8.66 -8.86
C THR A 30 2.22 8.98 -7.39
N VAL A 31 3.50 8.97 -7.01
CA VAL A 31 3.91 9.34 -5.63
C VAL A 31 3.59 10.80 -5.33
N LYS A 32 3.66 11.69 -6.33
CA LYS A 32 3.34 13.13 -6.18
C LYS A 32 1.88 13.38 -5.76
N THR A 33 0.98 12.46 -6.10
CA THR A 33 -0.45 12.57 -5.79
C THR A 33 -0.88 11.69 -4.61
N LEU A 34 0.08 11.08 -3.91
CA LEU A 34 -0.13 10.31 -2.69
C LEU A 34 0.21 11.17 -1.47
N ILE A 35 -0.75 11.34 -0.57
CA ILE A 35 -0.55 12.04 0.71
C ILE A 35 -0.81 11.04 1.84
N PHE A 36 0.10 10.93 2.80
CA PHE A 36 -0.16 10.15 4.00
C PHE A 36 -0.89 11.00 5.04
N LYS A 37 -1.97 10.47 5.62
CA LYS A 37 -2.74 11.17 6.66
C LYS A 37 -1.93 11.44 7.93
N LYS A 38 -0.97 10.54 8.22
CA LYS A 38 -0.01 10.67 9.32
C LYS A 38 1.41 10.51 8.77
N LEU A 39 2.40 10.78 9.62
CA LEU A 39 3.80 10.58 9.27
C LEU A 39 4.05 9.14 8.76
N PHE A 40 4.85 9.05 7.70
CA PHE A 40 5.22 7.79 7.11
C PHE A 40 6.20 7.05 8.04
N ASP A 41 5.88 5.80 8.36
CA ASP A 41 6.75 4.91 9.13
C ASP A 41 7.02 3.64 8.32
N PHE A 42 8.28 3.48 7.90
CA PHE A 42 8.73 2.33 7.12
C PHE A 42 8.69 1.02 7.94
N SER A 43 8.74 1.11 9.26
CA SER A 43 8.66 -0.06 10.16
C SER A 43 7.37 -0.87 9.94
N LEU A 44 6.30 -0.20 9.48
CA LEU A 44 5.00 -0.79 9.18
C LEU A 44 5.00 -1.73 7.96
N PHE A 45 6.10 -1.76 7.20
CA PHE A 45 6.30 -2.59 6.01
C PHE A 45 7.34 -3.70 6.21
N THR A 46 7.81 -3.92 7.43
CA THR A 46 8.88 -4.90 7.80
C THR A 46 8.48 -6.38 7.69
N THR A 47 7.39 -6.70 6.99
CA THR A 47 6.94 -8.09 6.81
C THR A 47 7.87 -8.82 5.84
N SER A 48 7.99 -10.14 5.99
CA SER A 48 8.89 -10.94 5.15
C SER A 48 8.67 -10.62 3.66
N LEU A 49 9.76 -10.38 2.93
CA LEU A 49 9.74 -10.05 1.50
C LEU A 49 8.90 -11.06 0.69
N ARG A 50 8.83 -12.32 1.15
CA ARG A 50 8.01 -13.39 0.59
C ARG A 50 6.51 -13.06 0.62
N SER A 51 6.01 -12.51 1.73
CA SER A 51 4.59 -12.15 1.88
C SER A 51 4.19 -10.98 0.97
N ILE A 52 5.03 -9.96 0.88
CA ILE A 52 4.83 -8.80 -0.01
C ILE A 52 4.88 -9.26 -1.48
N GLY A 53 5.82 -10.16 -1.82
CA GLY A 53 5.92 -10.74 -3.16
C GLY A 53 4.67 -11.50 -3.60
N ILE A 54 4.07 -12.30 -2.70
CA ILE A 54 2.80 -13.00 -2.96
C ILE A 54 1.68 -12.00 -3.22
N VAL A 55 1.54 -10.99 -2.35
CA VAL A 55 0.51 -9.94 -2.48
C VAL A 55 0.69 -9.14 -3.77
N ARG A 56 1.92 -8.79 -4.13
CA ARG A 56 2.24 -8.10 -5.39
C ARG A 56 1.89 -8.96 -6.60
N LYS A 57 2.26 -10.24 -6.62
CA LYS A 57 1.94 -11.15 -7.73
C LYS A 57 0.43 -11.30 -7.90
N ALA A 58 -0.30 -11.43 -6.79
CA ALA A 58 -1.76 -11.47 -6.80
C ALA A 58 -2.38 -10.14 -7.27
N ASP A 59 -1.81 -8.99 -6.93
CA ASP A 59 -2.28 -7.68 -7.42
C ASP A 59 -2.05 -7.52 -8.93
N ILE A 60 -0.88 -7.90 -9.44
CA ILE A 60 -0.57 -7.84 -10.88
C ILE A 60 -1.56 -8.68 -11.68
N ASN A 61 -1.89 -9.89 -11.23
CA ASN A 61 -2.87 -10.75 -11.91
C ASN A 61 -4.31 -10.21 -11.88
N ARG A 62 -4.60 -9.20 -11.06
CA ARG A 62 -5.94 -8.59 -10.88
C ARG A 62 -6.04 -7.17 -11.47
N ARG A 63 -4.97 -6.69 -12.12
CA ARG A 63 -4.95 -5.46 -12.92
C ARG A 63 -5.31 -5.79 -14.34
#